data_AF-A0A7N5KBT1-F1
#
_entry.id   AF-A0A7N5KBT1-F1
#
_cell.length_a   1.000
_cell.length_b   1.000
_cell.length_c   1.000
_cell.angle_alpha   90.00
_cell.angle_beta   90.00
_cell.angle_gamma   90.00
#
_symmetry.space_group_name_H-M   'P 1'
#
loop_
_entity.id
_entity.type
_entity.pdbx_description
1 polymer ?
#
loop_
_entity_poly.entity_id
_entity_poly.type
_entity_poly.pdbx_seq_one_letter_code
_entity_poly.pdbx_strand_id
1 'polypeptide(L)' 'MAARLAGVLLLLGLAARGPAPAAAAKMKVVEEPNAFGLNNPFLPQTSRLQPKRDPSPVSGEC' A
#
# COMPACT_ATOMS: atom_id res chain seq x y z
N MET A 1 38.09 25.69 27.32
CA MET A 1 38.20 24.21 27.44
C MET A 1 36.85 23.55 27.71
N ALA A 2 36.13 23.94 28.77
CA ALA A 2 34.86 23.31 29.17
C ALA A 2 33.74 23.33 28.12
N ALA A 3 33.52 24.46 27.42
CA ALA A 3 32.48 24.55 26.38
C ALA A 3 32.74 23.61 25.19
N ARG A 4 34.01 23.36 24.86
CA ARG A 4 34.38 22.40 23.80
C ARG A 4 34.16 20.97 24.24
N LEU A 5 34.46 20.65 25.50
CA LEU A 5 34.19 19.34 26.08
C LEU A 5 32.67 19.07 26.12
N ALA A 6 31.88 20.06 26.55
CA ALA A 6 30.42 19.97 26.56
C ALA A 6 29.84 19.77 25.15
N GLY A 7 30.36 20.49 24.16
CA GLY A 7 29.98 20.30 22.76
C GLY A 7 30.30 18.89 22.24
N VAL A 8 31.48 18.36 22.57
CA VAL A 8 31.88 16.99 22.19
C VAL A 8 30.97 15.94 22.86
N LEU A 9 30.67 16.10 24.15
CA LEU A 9 29.78 15.19 24.87
C LEU A 9 28.35 15.22 24.34
N LEU A 10 27.85 16.41 23.96
CA LEU A 10 26.53 16.55 23.34
C LEU A 10 26.46 15.84 21.98
N LEU A 11 27.48 16.01 21.15
CA LEU A 11 27.56 15.35 19.84
C LEU A 11 27.66 13.83 19.99
N LEU A 12 28.45 13.35 20.96
CA LEU A 12 28.57 11.92 21.25
C LEU A 12 27.23 11.32 21.72
N GLY A 13 26.52 12.05 22.59
CA GLY A 13 25.19 11.65 23.06
C GLY A 13 24.14 11.64 21.94
N LEU A 14 24.24 12.54 20.97
CA LEU A 14 23.34 12.56 19.81
C LEU A 14 23.65 11.44 18.81
N ALA A 15 24.93 11.14 18.59
CA ALA A 15 25.35 10.04 17.71
C ALA A 15 25.03 8.66 18.30
N ALA A 16 25.00 8.54 19.64
CA ALA A 16 24.60 7.32 20.33
C ALA A 16 23.07 7.06 20.24
N ARG A 17 22.27 8.08 19.92
CA ARG A 17 20.86 7.90 19.56
C ARG A 17 20.84 7.38 18.12
N GLY A 18 20.93 6.06 17.97
CA GLY A 18 20.77 5.39 16.68
C GLY A 18 19.51 5.85 15.92
N PRO A 19 19.38 5.51 14.64
CA PRO A 19 18.29 5.99 13.79
C PRO A 19 16.95 5.80 14.50
N ALA A 20 16.24 6.90 14.73
CA ALA A 20 14.91 6.86 15.29
C ALA A 20 14.08 5.92 14.40
N PRO A 21 13.27 5.01 14.97
CA PRO A 21 12.40 4.18 14.15
C PRO A 21 11.55 5.16 13.35
N ALA A 22 11.76 5.18 12.03
CA ALA A 22 10.87 5.87 11.14
C ALA A 22 9.49 5.33 11.49
N ALA A 23 8.58 6.20 11.94
CA ALA A 23 7.21 5.81 12.18
C ALA A 23 6.64 5.42 10.80
N ALA A 24 6.90 4.19 10.40
CA ALA A 24 6.31 3.54 9.26
C ALA A 24 4.86 3.30 9.70
N ALA A 25 4.06 4.37 9.61
CA ALA A 25 2.63 4.28 9.72
C ALA A 25 2.24 3.15 8.76
N LYS A 26 1.72 2.07 9.35
CA LYS A 26 1.40 0.83 8.66
C LYS A 26 0.44 1.17 7.54
N MET A 27 0.97 1.35 6.34
CA MET A 27 0.15 1.69 5.18
C MET A 27 -0.64 0.43 4.84
N LYS A 28 -1.95 0.50 5.10
CA LYS A 28 -2.86 -0.52 4.58
C LYS A 28 -2.87 -0.33 3.06
N VAL A 29 -2.35 -1.31 2.34
CA VAL A 29 -2.64 -1.42 0.91
C VAL A 29 -4.16 -1.58 0.81
N VAL A 30 -4.81 -0.51 0.39
CA VAL A 30 -6.19 -0.54 -0.08
C VAL A 30 -6.09 -1.08 -1.50
N GLU A 31 -6.78 -2.19 -1.75
CA GLU A 31 -6.96 -2.70 -3.11
C GLU A 31 -7.42 -1.57 -4.02
N GLU A 32 -6.98 -1.60 -5.27
CA GLU A 32 -7.19 -0.53 -6.25
C GLU A 32 -8.62 0.01 -6.12
N PRO A 33 -8.79 1.32 -5.88
CA PRO A 33 -10.11 1.88 -5.58
C PRO A 33 -11.05 1.51 -6.72
N ASN A 34 -12.03 0.66 -6.43
CA ASN A 34 -12.97 0.11 -7.39
C ASN A 34 -13.93 1.22 -7.87
N ALA A 35 -13.43 2.07 -8.77
CA ALA A 35 -14.10 3.30 -9.21
C ALA A 35 -15.48 3.05 -9.82
N PHE A 36 -15.73 1.83 -10.31
CA PHE A 36 -16.97 1.45 -10.99
C PHE A 36 -17.75 0.34 -10.28
N GLY A 37 -17.32 -0.10 -9.08
CA GLY A 37 -18.03 -1.15 -8.35
C GLY A 37 -18.07 -2.51 -9.08
N LEU A 38 -17.20 -2.76 -10.07
CA LEU A 38 -17.28 -3.94 -10.95
C LEU A 38 -17.07 -5.27 -10.22
N ASN A 39 -16.37 -5.23 -9.09
CA ASN A 39 -16.17 -6.36 -8.18
C ASN A 39 -17.28 -6.50 -7.11
N ASN A 40 -18.39 -5.76 -7.20
CA ASN A 40 -19.49 -5.84 -6.23
C ASN A 40 -20.41 -7.05 -6.56
N PRO A 41 -20.57 -8.03 -5.64
CA PRO A 41 -21.46 -9.18 -5.86
C PRO A 41 -22.94 -8.79 -5.96
N PHE A 42 -23.31 -7.60 -5.46
CA PHE A 42 -24.67 -7.06 -5.56
C PHE A 42 -24.90 -6.17 -6.78
N LEU A 43 -23.89 -5.98 -7.64
CA LEU A 43 -24.09 -5.23 -8.88
C LEU A 43 -24.98 -6.06 -9.84
N PRO A 44 -26.08 -5.49 -10.36
CA PRO A 44 -26.89 -6.16 -11.37
C PRO A 44 -26.02 -6.59 -12.56
N GLN A 45 -26.23 -7.81 -13.07
CA GLN A 45 -25.46 -8.36 -14.20
C GLN A 45 -25.45 -7.46 -15.44
N THR A 46 -26.48 -6.65 -15.62
CA THR A 46 -26.65 -5.68 -16.71
C THR A 46 -25.75 -4.45 -16.57
N SER A 47 -25.33 -4.10 -15.36
CA SER A 47 -24.48 -2.94 -15.04
C SER A 47 -22.99 -3.31 -14.98
N ARG A 48 -22.67 -4.61 -14.86
CA ARG A 48 -21.30 -5.09 -15.03
C ARG A 48 -20.92 -4.80 -16.47
N LEU A 49 -19.78 -4.13 -16.67
CA LEU A 49 -19.16 -4.01 -17.98
C LEU A 49 -18.84 -5.42 -18.47
N GLN A 50 -19.81 -6.08 -19.10
CA GLN A 50 -19.56 -7.31 -19.79
C GLN A 50 -18.62 -6.93 -20.92
N PRO A 51 -17.43 -7.53 -20.99
CA PRO A 51 -16.69 -7.49 -22.23
C PRO A 51 -17.69 -7.90 -23.32
N LYS A 52 -17.83 -7.12 -24.41
CA LYS A 52 -18.42 -7.62 -25.66
C LYS A 52 -17.44 -8.64 -26.25
N ARG A 53 -17.15 -9.67 -25.47
CA ARG A 53 -16.27 -10.77 -25.80
C ARG A 53 -17.17 -11.82 -26.39
N ASP A 54 -16.86 -12.20 -27.62
CA ASP A 54 -17.52 -13.34 -28.24
C ASP A 54 -17.44 -14.54 -27.29
N PRO A 55 -18.52 -15.33 -27.16
CA PRO A 55 -18.53 -16.46 -26.26
C PRO A 55 -17.30 -17.33 -26.52
N SER A 56 -16.63 -17.76 -25.44
CA SER A 56 -15.59 -18.77 -25.58
C SER A 56 -16.21 -19.99 -26.27
N PRO A 57 -15.53 -20.61 -27.26
CA PRO A 57 -16.05 -21.80 -27.90
C PRO A 57 -16.42 -22.85 -26.84
N VAL A 58 -17.57 -23.51 -27.03
CA VAL A 58 -18.03 -24.59 -26.16
C VAL A 58 -16.91 -25.63 -26.07
N SER A 59 -16.43 -25.87 -24.86
CA SER A 59 -15.47 -26.94 -24.59
C SER A 59 -16.25 -28.21 -24.28
N GLY A 60 -16.14 -29.19 -25.18
CA GLY A 60 -16.60 -30.56 -24.96
C GLY A 60 -18.00 -30.86 -25.51
N GLU A 61 -18.04 -31.74 -26.50
CA GLU A 61 -19.17 -32.61 -26.80
C GLU A 61 -18.94 -33.94 -26.06
N CYS A 62 -19.90 -34.38 -25.27
CA CYS A 62 -20.08 -35.77 -24.80
C CYS A 62 -21.57 -36.04 -24.68
#